data_AF-B4X139-F1
#
_entry.id   AF-B4X139-F1
#
_cell.length_a   1.000
_cell.length_b   1.000
_cell.length_c   1.000
_cell.angle_alpha   90.00
_cell.angle_beta   90.00
_cell.angle_gamma   90.00
#
_symmetry.space_group_name_H-M   'P 1'
#
loop_
_entity.id
_entity.type
_entity.pdbx_description
1 polymer ?
#
loop_
_entity_poly.entity_id
_entity_poly.type
_entity_poly.pdbx_seq_one_letter_code
_entity_poly.pdbx_strand_id
1 'polypeptide(L)' 'MSEESDFFKPLHVSHIREYLPEIERYLALPPGFRFLVAGDHEDVWYDPDIVM' A
#
# COMPACT_ATOMS: atom_id res chain seq x y z
N MET A 1 4.93 16.78 -5.32
CA MET A 1 4.96 16.08 -4.01
C MET A 1 4.99 17.15 -2.93
N SER A 2 4.31 16.95 -1.80
CA SER A 2 4.33 17.96 -0.71
C SER A 2 5.68 17.94 -0.01
N GLU A 3 6.17 19.12 0.40
CA GLU A 3 7.41 19.30 1.18
C GLU A 3 7.14 19.41 2.69
N GLU A 4 5.88 19.31 3.11
CA GLU A 4 5.52 19.34 4.54
C GLU A 4 5.94 18.05 5.25
N SER A 5 6.62 18.18 6.39
CA SER A 5 7.10 17.05 7.19
C SER A 5 5.98 16.10 7.65
N ASP A 6 4.77 16.63 7.78
CA ASP A 6 3.63 15.93 8.38
C ASP A 6 2.60 15.49 7.33
N PHE A 7 2.95 15.60 6.04
CA PHE A 7 2.05 15.25 4.94
C PHE A 7 1.67 13.77 4.95
N PHE A 8 2.63 12.89 5.26
CA PHE A 8 2.39 11.46 5.47
C PHE A 8 2.32 11.14 6.95
N LYS A 9 1.20 10.56 7.38
CA LYS A 9 1.03 10.06 8.74
C LYS A 9 1.17 8.53 8.74
N PRO A 10 1.97 7.95 9.65
CA PRO A 10 2.09 6.50 9.74
C PRO A 10 0.76 5.87 10.18
N LEU A 11 0.45 4.70 9.64
CA LEU A 11 -0.70 3.90 10.04
C LEU A 11 -0.23 2.49 10.41
N HIS A 12 -0.58 2.04 11.61
CA HIS A 12 -0.27 0.69 12.06
C HIS A 12 -1.16 -0.34 11.35
N VAL A 13 -0.61 -1.51 11.04
CA VAL A 13 -1.32 -2.56 10.28
C VAL A 13 -2.65 -2.97 10.93
N SER A 14 -2.71 -3.00 12.27
CA SER A 14 -3.96 -3.32 12.99
C SER A 14 -5.11 -2.36 12.73
N HIS A 15 -4.82 -1.13 12.29
CA HIS A 15 -5.84 -0.12 11.99
C HIS A 15 -6.25 -0.11 10.50
N ILE A 16 -5.59 -0.88 9.64
CA ILE A 16 -5.86 -0.89 8.20
C ILE A 16 -7.31 -1.24 7.91
N ARG A 17 -7.85 -2.25 8.60
CA ARG A 17 -9.24 -2.67 8.42
C ARG A 17 -10.27 -1.58 8.76
N GLU A 18 -9.93 -0.65 9.64
CA GLU A 18 -10.80 0.47 10.02
C GLU A 18 -10.70 1.64 9.03
N TYR A 19 -9.49 1.99 8.60
CA TYR A 19 -9.23 3.20 7.82
C TYR A 19 -9.18 2.96 6.30
N LEU A 20 -8.65 1.82 5.87
CA LEU A 20 -8.38 1.44 4.48
C LEU A 20 -8.69 -0.05 4.25
N PRO A 21 -9.93 -0.51 4.49
CA PRO A 21 -10.28 -1.93 4.36
C PRO A 21 -10.00 -2.50 2.96
N GLU A 22 -10.05 -1.66 1.93
CA GLU A 22 -9.82 -2.04 0.54
C GLU A 22 -8.39 -2.57 0.29
N ILE A 23 -7.41 -2.16 1.10
CA ILE A 23 -6.01 -2.59 0.89
C ILE A 23 -5.62 -3.84 1.69
N GLU A 24 -6.47 -4.30 2.61
CA GLU A 24 -6.15 -5.41 3.53
C GLU A 24 -5.71 -6.66 2.78
N ARG A 25 -6.35 -6.97 1.65
CA ARG A 25 -6.03 -8.14 0.82
C ARG A 25 -4.64 -8.11 0.20
N TYR A 26 -4.09 -6.93 -0.09
CA TYR A 26 -2.76 -6.83 -0.72
C TYR A 26 -1.63 -6.99 0.29
N LEU A 27 -1.90 -6.83 1.58
CA LEU A 27 -0.90 -7.10 2.63
C LEU A 27 -0.55 -8.59 2.74
N ALA A 28 -1.34 -9.47 2.13
CA ALA A 28 -1.07 -10.89 2.04
C ALA A 28 -0.22 -11.28 0.80
N LEU A 29 0.14 -10.32 -0.06
CA LEU A 29 0.96 -10.60 -1.23
C LEU A 29 2.36 -11.08 -0.81
N PRO A 30 2.98 -12.00 -1.58
CA PRO A 30 4.37 -12.39 -1.34
C PRO A 30 5.33 -11.20 -1.42
N PRO A 31 6.53 -11.29 -0.83
CA PRO A 31 7.60 -10.33 -1.07
C PRO A 31 7.85 -10.16 -2.58
N GLY A 32 8.08 -8.92 -3.02
CA GLY A 32 8.28 -8.61 -4.43
C GLY A 32 7.09 -8.05 -5.16
N PHE A 33 5.92 -7.99 -4.53
CA PHE A 33 4.74 -7.41 -5.16
C PHE A 33 4.50 -5.97 -4.72
N ARG A 34 4.03 -5.16 -5.67
CA ARG A 34 3.46 -3.83 -5.44
C ARG A 34 1.98 -3.83 -5.83
N PHE A 35 1.25 -2.85 -5.30
CA PHE A 35 -0.13 -2.61 -5.68
C PHE A 35 -0.42 -1.10 -5.71
N LEU A 36 -1.40 -0.70 -6.53
CA LEU A 36 -1.94 0.64 -6.58
C LEU A 36 -3.46 0.55 -6.66
N VAL A 37 -4.15 1.23 -5.75
CA VAL A 37 -5.61 1.33 -5.72
C VAL A 37 -5.99 2.80 -5.71
N ALA A 38 -6.82 3.20 -6.68
CA ALA A 38 -7.29 4.58 -6.82
C ALA A 38 -8.71 4.59 -7.41
N GLY A 39 -9.72 4.57 -6.54
CA GLY A 39 -11.12 4.49 -6.95
C GLY A 39 -11.40 3.20 -7.72
N ASP A 40 -11.81 3.32 -8.98
CA ASP A 40 -12.10 2.17 -9.86
C ASP A 40 -10.84 1.57 -10.50
N HIS A 41 -9.67 2.16 -10.28
CA HIS A 41 -8.41 1.66 -10.81
C HIS A 41 -7.67 0.80 -9.78
N GLU A 42 -7.30 -0.40 -10.21
CA GLU A 42 -6.52 -1.37 -9.43
C GLU A 42 -5.43 -1.98 -10.31
N ASP A 43 -4.18 -1.95 -9.82
CA ASP A 43 -3.06 -2.63 -10.46
C ASP A 43 -2.21 -3.37 -9.40
N VAL A 44 -1.71 -4.54 -9.77
CA VAL A 44 -0.87 -5.41 -8.95
C VAL A 44 0.20 -6.02 -9.83
N TRP A 45 1.47 -5.80 -9.51
CA TRP A 45 2.58 -6.27 -10.32
C TRP A 45 3.76 -6.74 -9.47
N TYR A 46 4.54 -7.66 -10.03
CA TYR A 46 5.81 -8.08 -9.46
C TYR A 46 6.91 -7.10 -9.84
N ASP A 47 7.62 -6.61 -8.84
CA ASP A 47 8.80 -5.77 -8.98
C ASP A 47 10.03 -6.54 -8.43
N PRO A 48 10.92 -7.05 -9.30
CA PRO A 48 12.12 -7.77 -8.86
C PRO A 48 13.08 -6.89 -8.06
N ASP A 49 13.02 -5.57 -8.20
CA ASP A 49 13.97 -4.63 -7.59
C ASP A 49 13.75 -4.46 -6.07
N ILE A 50 12.62 -4.93 -5.51
CA ILE A 50 12.31 -4.84 -4.07
C ILE A 50 12.50 -6.14 -3.29
N VAL A 51 12.92 -7.22 -3.96
CA VAL A 51 13.19 -8.52 -3.31
C VAL A 51 14.65 -8.67 -2.90
N MET A 52 15.54 -7.80 -3.41
CA MET A 52 16.99 -7.92 -3.30
C MET A 52 17.60 -7.08 -2.18
#